data_AF-A0A9E4V2N8-F1
#
_entry.id   AF-A0A9E4V2N8-F1
#
_cell.length_a   1.000
_cell.length_b   1.000
_cell.length_c   1.000
_cell.angle_alpha   90.00
_cell.angle_beta   90.00
_cell.angle_gamma   90.00
#
_symmetry.space_group_name_H-M   'P 1'
#
loop_
_entity.id
_entity.type
_entity.pdbx_description
1 polymer ?
#
loop_
_entity_poly.entity_id
_entity_poly.type
_entity_poly.pdbx_seq_one_letter_code
_entity_poly.pdbx_strand_id
1 'polypeptide(L)'
;MTDGFKLDGETPGPQSGAPLGLVVDGSLSQGVEVRLDADVSVEDVKVGTFVTIQGHNNRFFGVVTDVSLGSTDPRLKHSPPQVDDPFIAQVLSGTVAYGSISVLPNLVMPQVLGDNDAKPVAAKTIPPHFSRAQMASEQDVAAVFGQEDQRHFWIGNPLEMEHKLCLDLDELVKRSIG
;
A
#
# COMPACT_ATOMS: atom_id res chain seq x y z
N MET A 1 -44.62 -10.16 -16.12
CA MET A 1 -43.41 -10.67 -15.44
C MET A 1 -42.28 -10.61 -16.43
N THR A 2 -41.49 -9.54 -16.39
CA THR A 2 -40.20 -9.42 -17.07
C THR A 2 -39.33 -8.65 -16.09
N ASP A 3 -38.40 -9.36 -15.48
CA ASP A 3 -37.49 -8.85 -14.47
C ASP A 3 -36.59 -7.77 -15.07
N GLY A 4 -36.57 -6.62 -14.39
CA GLY A 4 -35.69 -5.51 -14.69
C GLY A 4 -34.25 -5.88 -14.33
N PHE A 5 -33.36 -5.67 -15.29
CA PHE A 5 -31.91 -5.64 -15.12
C PHE A 5 -31.53 -4.75 -13.93
N LYS A 6 -30.84 -5.34 -12.95
CA LYS A 6 -30.16 -4.63 -11.87
C LYS A 6 -28.69 -4.45 -12.27
N LEU A 7 -28.32 -3.21 -12.57
CA LEU A 7 -26.93 -2.78 -12.78
C LEU A 7 -26.33 -2.45 -11.40
N ASP A 8 -25.80 -3.45 -10.72
CA ASP A 8 -24.94 -3.22 -9.54
C ASP A 8 -23.49 -3.41 -10.02
N GLY A 9 -22.96 -2.38 -10.68
CA GLY A 9 -21.53 -2.25 -11.00
C GLY A 9 -20.78 -1.67 -9.81
N GLU A 10 -20.74 -2.41 -8.71
CA GLU A 10 -19.83 -2.11 -7.60
C GLU A 10 -18.46 -2.62 -8.02
N THR A 11 -17.58 -1.73 -8.48
CA THR A 11 -16.16 -2.06 -8.62
C THR A 11 -15.69 -2.52 -7.24
N PRO A 12 -15.17 -3.75 -7.08
CA PRO A 12 -14.77 -4.23 -5.76
C PRO A 12 -13.74 -3.24 -5.21
N GLY A 13 -14.07 -2.61 -4.08
CA GLY A 13 -13.12 -1.80 -3.34
C GLY A 13 -11.83 -2.61 -3.12
N PRO A 14 -10.68 -1.95 -3.02
CA PRO A 14 -9.40 -2.64 -2.98
C PRO A 14 -9.38 -3.70 -1.88
N GLN A 15 -9.04 -4.93 -2.26
CA GLN A 15 -9.15 -6.09 -1.38
C GLN A 15 -8.11 -5.99 -0.24
N SER A 16 -8.61 -5.90 1.00
CA SER A 16 -7.82 -5.88 2.23
C SER A 16 -6.80 -7.03 2.23
N GLY A 17 -5.49 -6.71 2.32
CA GLY A 17 -4.42 -7.71 2.31
C GLY A 17 -3.97 -8.23 0.93
N ALA A 18 -4.45 -7.64 -0.18
CA ALA A 18 -4.04 -8.06 -1.52
C ALA A 18 -2.52 -7.86 -1.77
N PRO A 19 -1.84 -8.80 -2.45
CA PRO A 19 -0.46 -8.61 -2.86
C PRO A 19 -0.36 -7.45 -3.85
N LEU A 20 0.67 -6.61 -3.70
CA LEU A 20 0.96 -5.50 -4.60
C LEU A 20 2.19 -5.77 -5.46
N GLY A 21 3.26 -6.28 -4.85
CA GLY A 21 4.49 -6.58 -5.56
C GLY A 21 5.73 -6.63 -4.67
N LEU A 22 6.87 -6.24 -5.24
CA LEU A 22 8.19 -6.43 -4.63
C LEU A 22 8.97 -5.12 -4.55
N VAL A 23 9.66 -4.93 -3.42
CA VAL A 23 10.63 -3.86 -3.26
C VAL A 23 11.80 -4.03 -4.23
N VAL A 24 12.08 -3.03 -5.04
CA VAL A 24 13.16 -3.06 -6.06
C VAL A 24 14.24 -2.01 -5.84
N ASP A 25 13.94 -0.92 -5.15
CA ASP A 25 14.90 0.11 -4.76
C ASP A 25 14.37 0.85 -3.52
N GLY A 26 15.18 1.70 -2.89
CA GLY A 26 14.71 2.57 -1.82
C GLY A 26 15.79 3.17 -0.95
N SER A 27 15.38 4.18 -0.19
CA SER A 27 16.16 4.79 0.87
C SER A 27 15.25 5.24 2.00
N LEU A 28 15.81 5.46 3.19
CA LEU A 28 15.01 5.94 4.32
C LEU A 28 14.42 7.33 4.06
N SER A 29 15.11 8.19 3.30
CA SER A 29 14.70 9.58 3.08
C SER A 29 13.74 9.75 1.91
N GLN A 30 13.84 8.93 0.86
CA GLN A 30 12.96 9.00 -0.32
C GLN A 30 11.81 8.00 -0.28
N GLY A 31 11.84 7.05 0.67
CA GLY A 31 10.94 5.91 0.67
C GLY A 31 11.46 4.77 -0.20
N VAL A 32 10.61 3.79 -0.42
CA VAL A 32 10.92 2.51 -1.03
C VAL A 32 10.12 2.36 -2.31
N GLU A 33 10.78 1.99 -3.40
CA GLU A 33 10.12 1.68 -4.67
C GLU A 33 9.68 0.23 -4.69
N VAL A 34 8.39 0.02 -4.93
CA VAL A 34 7.77 -1.29 -5.12
C VAL A 34 7.36 -1.42 -6.57
N ARG A 35 7.92 -2.40 -7.27
CA ARG A 35 7.43 -2.81 -8.59
C ARG A 35 6.18 -3.65 -8.39
N LEU A 36 5.10 -3.28 -9.06
CA LEU A 36 3.84 -4.00 -9.00
C LEU A 36 3.93 -5.34 -9.73
N ASP A 37 3.21 -6.33 -9.22
CA ASP A 37 3.03 -7.61 -9.89
C ASP A 37 2.20 -7.43 -11.18
N ALA A 38 2.37 -8.34 -12.14
CA ALA A 38 1.80 -8.18 -13.49
C ALA A 38 0.26 -8.24 -13.55
N ASP A 39 -0.36 -8.81 -12.52
CA ASP A 39 -1.81 -8.91 -12.32
C ASP A 39 -2.40 -7.74 -11.53
N VAL A 40 -1.57 -6.83 -11.01
CA VAL A 40 -2.00 -5.64 -10.26
C VAL A 40 -2.04 -4.44 -11.21
N SER A 41 -3.21 -3.83 -11.36
CA SER A 41 -3.35 -2.60 -12.14
C SER A 41 -2.84 -1.40 -11.35
N VAL A 42 -2.05 -0.54 -11.99
CA VAL A 42 -1.66 0.76 -11.42
C VAL A 42 -2.85 1.65 -11.13
N GLU A 43 -3.96 1.47 -11.85
CA GLU A 43 -5.18 2.27 -11.70
C GLU A 43 -5.94 1.96 -10.41
N ASP A 44 -5.72 0.76 -9.85
CA ASP A 44 -6.35 0.32 -8.60
C ASP A 44 -5.59 0.82 -7.37
N VAL A 45 -4.35 1.30 -7.54
CA VAL A 45 -3.51 1.79 -6.45
C VAL A 45 -3.52 3.31 -6.42
N LYS A 46 -3.85 3.88 -5.26
CA LYS A 46 -3.98 5.32 -5.08
C LYS A 46 -2.95 5.86 -4.09
N VAL A 47 -2.58 7.12 -4.29
CA VAL A 47 -1.77 7.85 -3.31
C VAL A 47 -2.57 7.99 -2.01
N GLY A 48 -1.90 7.77 -0.88
CA GLY A 48 -2.53 7.74 0.44
C GLY A 48 -3.00 6.35 0.90
N THR A 49 -2.99 5.35 0.02
CA THR A 49 -3.30 3.96 0.41
C THR A 49 -2.25 3.43 1.39
N PHE A 50 -2.69 2.78 2.45
CA PHE A 50 -1.79 2.13 3.41
C PHE A 50 -1.29 0.79 2.89
N VAL A 51 -0.01 0.53 3.09
CA VAL A 51 0.71 -0.64 2.60
C VAL A 51 1.54 -1.23 3.73
N THR A 52 1.59 -2.56 3.79
CA THR A 52 2.54 -3.28 4.64
C THR A 52 3.62 -3.94 3.81
N ILE A 53 4.86 -3.88 4.31
CA ILE A 53 6.01 -4.51 3.64
C ILE A 53 6.64 -5.51 4.60
N GLN A 54 6.68 -6.77 4.20
CA GLN A 54 7.26 -7.86 4.99
C GLN A 54 8.76 -7.98 4.69
N GLY A 55 9.59 -7.51 5.64
CA GLY A 55 11.03 -7.78 5.64
C GLY A 55 11.37 -9.10 6.34
N HIS A 56 12.66 -9.39 6.48
CA HIS A 56 13.14 -10.61 7.16
C HIS A 56 12.78 -10.64 8.65
N ASN A 57 13.02 -9.53 9.34
CA ASN A 57 12.81 -9.43 10.80
C ASN A 57 11.65 -8.50 11.14
N ASN A 58 11.41 -7.47 10.33
CA ASN A 58 10.46 -6.41 10.63
C ASN A 58 9.35 -6.41 9.59
N ARG A 59 8.15 -6.07 10.03
CA ARG A 59 7.04 -5.74 9.15
C ARG A 59 6.85 -4.23 9.20
N PHE A 60 6.94 -3.59 8.06
CA PHE A 60 6.84 -2.13 7.94
C PHE A 60 5.42 -1.75 7.58
N PHE A 61 4.96 -0.62 8.10
CA PHE A 61 3.69 0.01 7.73
C PHE A 61 3.99 1.38 7.14
N GLY A 62 3.44 1.65 5.96
CA GLY A 62 3.72 2.83 5.18
C GLY A 62 2.53 3.29 4.36
N VAL A 63 2.75 4.36 3.61
CA VAL A 63 1.75 4.99 2.75
C VAL A 63 2.30 5.14 1.35
N VAL A 64 1.46 4.90 0.34
CA VAL A 64 1.79 5.19 -1.06
C VAL A 64 1.88 6.71 -1.23
N THR A 65 3.02 7.20 -1.69
CA THR A 65 3.25 8.64 -1.94
C THR A 65 3.20 8.99 -3.41
N ASP A 66 3.47 8.02 -4.29
CA ASP A 66 3.47 8.23 -5.74
C ASP A 66 3.18 6.92 -6.48
N VAL A 67 2.63 7.03 -7.69
CA VAL A 67 2.35 5.92 -8.61
C VAL A 67 2.95 6.28 -9.97
N SER A 68 3.78 5.39 -10.52
CA SER A 68 4.56 5.67 -11.72
C SER A 68 4.59 4.49 -12.69
N LEU A 69 4.93 4.77 -13.95
CA LEU A 69 5.14 3.77 -14.99
C LEU A 69 6.61 3.69 -15.36
N GLY A 70 7.18 2.51 -15.20
CA GLY A 70 8.56 2.18 -15.51
C GLY A 70 8.68 1.35 -16.79
N SER A 71 9.90 1.32 -17.35
CA SER A 71 10.25 0.41 -18.44
C SER A 71 11.70 -0.01 -18.35
N THR A 72 11.98 -1.28 -18.68
CA THR A 72 13.34 -1.82 -18.76
C THR A 72 14.06 -1.38 -20.05
N ASP A 73 13.33 -0.93 -21.08
CA ASP A 73 13.88 -0.35 -22.30
C ASP A 73 13.49 1.15 -22.40
N PRO A 74 14.43 2.09 -22.19
CA PRO A 74 14.16 3.52 -22.27
C PRO A 74 13.57 3.99 -23.61
N ARG A 75 13.79 3.23 -24.70
CA ARG A 75 13.27 3.56 -26.03
C ARG A 75 11.75 3.45 -26.09
N LEU A 76 11.13 2.68 -25.20
CA LEU A 76 9.68 2.50 -25.16
C LEU A 76 8.94 3.85 -25.03
N LYS A 77 9.53 4.81 -24.31
CA LYS A 77 8.97 6.16 -24.13
C LYS A 77 8.94 6.97 -25.43
N HIS A 78 9.86 6.70 -26.36
CA HIS A 78 10.02 7.47 -27.59
C HIS A 78 9.47 6.75 -28.83
N SER A 79 9.42 5.42 -28.78
CA SER A 79 8.95 4.56 -29.87
C SER A 79 8.09 3.43 -29.29
N PRO A 80 6.83 3.71 -28.92
CA PRO A 80 5.94 2.66 -28.43
C PRO A 80 5.64 1.64 -29.55
N PRO A 81 5.63 0.33 -29.25
CA PRO A 81 5.21 -0.68 -30.22
C PRO A 81 3.72 -0.52 -30.53
N GLN A 82 3.31 -0.95 -31.73
CA GLN A 82 1.88 -1.03 -32.05
C GLN A 82 1.27 -2.18 -31.22
N VAL A 83 0.56 -1.81 -30.16
CA VAL A 83 -0.12 -2.72 -29.24
C VAL A 83 -1.56 -2.99 -29.68
N ASP A 84 -1.74 -3.21 -30.98
CA ASP A 84 -3.06 -3.50 -31.57
C ASP A 84 -3.53 -4.93 -31.21
N ASP A 85 -2.59 -5.80 -30.81
CA ASP A 85 -2.84 -7.14 -30.32
C ASP A 85 -2.79 -7.17 -28.77
N PRO A 86 -3.90 -7.51 -28.09
CA PRO A 86 -3.96 -7.66 -26.63
C PRO A 86 -2.91 -8.61 -26.06
N PHE A 87 -2.51 -9.65 -26.80
CA PHE A 87 -1.49 -10.60 -26.36
C PHE A 87 -0.10 -9.97 -26.32
N ILE A 88 0.24 -9.14 -27.33
CA ILE A 88 1.51 -8.40 -27.37
C ILE A 88 1.56 -7.38 -26.23
N ALA A 89 0.46 -6.67 -25.98
CA ALA A 89 0.35 -5.76 -24.84
C ALA A 89 0.58 -6.47 -23.50
N GLN A 90 0.01 -7.66 -23.33
CA GLN A 90 0.11 -8.44 -22.11
C GLN A 90 1.51 -9.03 -21.88
N VAL A 91 2.20 -9.46 -22.93
CA VAL A 91 3.59 -9.96 -22.81
C VAL A 91 4.57 -8.83 -22.51
N LEU A 92 4.37 -7.65 -23.11
CA LEU A 92 5.19 -6.47 -22.84
C LEU A 92 4.95 -5.92 -21.43
N SER A 93 3.72 -5.99 -20.94
CA SER A 93 3.39 -5.71 -19.55
C SER A 93 4.05 -6.72 -18.61
N GLY A 94 4.74 -6.23 -17.58
CA GLY A 94 5.48 -7.05 -16.63
C GLY A 94 6.91 -7.42 -17.06
N THR A 95 7.26 -7.39 -18.35
CA THR A 95 8.63 -7.66 -18.83
C THR A 95 9.38 -6.40 -19.25
N VAL A 96 8.76 -5.60 -20.13
CA VAL A 96 9.35 -4.38 -20.71
C VAL A 96 8.75 -3.12 -20.11
N ALA A 97 7.44 -3.10 -19.83
CA ALA A 97 6.75 -2.03 -19.14
C ALA A 97 6.20 -2.53 -17.80
N TYR A 98 6.25 -1.74 -16.75
CA TYR A 98 5.74 -2.13 -15.44
C TYR A 98 5.20 -0.92 -14.67
N GLY A 99 4.26 -1.17 -13.77
CA GLY A 99 3.88 -0.20 -12.75
C GLY A 99 4.85 -0.24 -11.57
N SER A 100 5.14 0.92 -10.99
CA SER A 100 5.79 0.98 -9.69
C SER A 100 5.11 2.02 -8.80
N ILE A 101 5.20 1.81 -7.50
CA ILE A 101 4.70 2.75 -6.49
C ILE A 101 5.85 3.13 -5.55
N SER A 102 5.84 4.39 -5.11
CA SER A 102 6.73 4.84 -4.04
C SER A 102 5.98 4.73 -2.71
N VAL A 103 6.56 4.03 -1.74
CA VAL A 103 5.99 3.83 -0.42
C VAL A 103 6.90 4.45 0.63
N LEU A 104 6.36 5.30 1.50
CA LEU A 104 7.10 5.82 2.65
C LEU A 104 6.84 4.93 3.88
N PRO A 105 7.82 4.11 4.32
CA PRO A 105 7.66 3.28 5.51
C PRO A 105 7.82 4.15 6.76
N ASN A 106 6.71 4.40 7.47
CA ASN A 106 6.70 5.27 8.64
C ASN A 106 6.92 4.49 9.94
N LEU A 107 6.44 3.25 10.00
CA LEU A 107 6.40 2.47 11.23
C LEU A 107 6.94 1.05 11.03
N VAL A 108 7.51 0.49 12.08
CA VAL A 108 7.74 -0.94 12.25
C VAL A 108 6.66 -1.48 13.17
N MET A 109 5.91 -2.46 12.68
CA MET A 109 4.84 -3.13 13.40
C MET A 109 5.40 -4.13 14.41
N PRO A 110 4.69 -4.38 15.52
CA PRO A 110 5.07 -5.39 16.50
C PRO A 110 5.13 -6.79 15.86
N GLN A 111 6.13 -7.59 16.25
CA GLN A 111 6.32 -8.95 15.71
C GLN A 111 5.28 -9.96 16.25
N VAL A 112 4.68 -9.68 17.41
CA VAL A 112 3.70 -10.55 18.07
C VAL A 112 2.33 -9.89 18.00
N LEU A 113 1.43 -10.47 17.20
CA LEU A 113 0.02 -10.06 17.14
C LEU A 113 -0.67 -10.37 18.49
N GLY A 114 -1.33 -9.37 19.06
CA GLY A 114 -2.11 -9.51 20.31
C GLY A 114 -1.36 -9.18 21.60
N ASP A 115 -0.09 -8.78 21.52
CA ASP A 115 0.57 -8.10 22.65
C ASP A 115 0.10 -6.65 22.68
N ASN A 116 -0.92 -6.37 23.51
CA ASN A 116 -1.54 -5.05 23.61
C ASN A 116 -0.57 -3.95 24.08
N ASP A 117 0.58 -4.31 24.65
CA ASP A 117 1.63 -3.35 25.04
C ASP A 117 2.63 -3.07 23.91
N ALA A 118 2.69 -3.91 22.87
CA ALA A 118 3.61 -3.77 21.77
C ALA A 118 3.10 -2.75 20.73
N LYS A 119 3.41 -1.48 20.96
CA LYS A 119 3.06 -0.38 20.03
C LYS A 119 3.97 -0.35 18.80
N PRO A 120 3.46 0.05 17.62
CA PRO A 120 4.30 0.35 16.46
C PRO A 120 5.29 1.48 16.78
N VAL A 121 6.49 1.37 16.24
CA VAL A 121 7.57 2.34 16.46
C VAL A 121 7.99 2.98 15.15
N ALA A 122 8.51 4.21 15.20
CA ALA A 122 9.01 4.89 14.01
C ALA A 122 10.07 4.05 13.29
N ALA A 123 9.90 3.89 11.97
CA ALA A 123 10.86 3.19 11.14
C ALA A 123 12.18 3.99 11.09
N LYS A 124 13.27 3.32 11.44
CA LYS A 124 14.64 3.87 11.38
C LYS A 124 15.50 3.17 10.32
N THR A 125 14.89 2.24 9.59
CA THR A 125 15.51 1.39 8.58
C THR A 125 14.48 1.12 7.48
N ILE A 126 14.94 0.52 6.39
CA ILE A 126 14.09 0.13 5.25
C ILE A 126 14.04 -1.39 5.09
N PRO A 127 12.97 -1.93 4.48
CA PRO A 127 12.93 -3.31 4.06
C PRO A 127 14.03 -3.61 3.03
N PRO A 128 14.57 -4.84 3.00
CA PRO A 128 15.52 -5.27 1.96
C PRO A 128 14.84 -5.44 0.60
N HIS A 129 15.65 -5.52 -0.45
CA HIS A 129 15.20 -5.89 -1.80
C HIS A 129 14.35 -7.16 -1.79
N PHE A 130 13.37 -7.20 -2.68
CA PHE A 130 12.42 -8.29 -2.88
C PHE A 130 11.53 -8.59 -1.67
N SER A 131 11.47 -7.67 -0.70
CA SER A 131 10.43 -7.71 0.33
C SER A 131 9.07 -7.56 -0.31
N ARG A 132 8.10 -8.36 0.13
CA ARG A 132 6.74 -8.34 -0.40
C ARG A 132 5.96 -7.17 0.17
N ALA A 133 5.34 -6.40 -0.71
CA ALA A 133 4.42 -5.34 -0.36
C ALA A 133 2.98 -5.80 -0.60
N GLN A 134 2.09 -5.45 0.32
CA GLN A 134 0.68 -5.80 0.27
C GLN A 134 -0.16 -4.62 0.77
N MET A 135 -1.38 -4.50 0.28
CA MET A 135 -2.33 -3.55 0.84
C MET A 135 -2.52 -3.81 2.34
N ALA A 136 -2.52 -2.75 3.14
CA ALA A 136 -2.73 -2.89 4.57
C ALA A 136 -4.14 -3.44 4.84
N SER A 137 -4.22 -4.46 5.69
CA SER A 137 -5.49 -5.03 6.12
C SER A 137 -6.13 -4.21 7.23
N GLU A 138 -7.39 -4.52 7.57
CA GLU A 138 -8.07 -3.83 8.68
C GLU A 138 -7.34 -4.01 10.01
N GLN A 139 -6.78 -5.20 10.21
CA GLN A 139 -6.01 -5.55 11.40
C GLN A 139 -4.71 -4.73 11.48
N ASP A 140 -4.09 -4.44 10.34
CA ASP A 140 -2.87 -3.63 10.30
C ASP A 140 -3.14 -2.18 10.63
N VAL A 141 -4.22 -1.63 10.08
CA VAL A 141 -4.66 -0.26 10.38
C VAL A 141 -5.04 -0.15 11.86
N ALA A 142 -5.80 -1.11 12.40
CA ALA A 142 -6.17 -1.15 13.81
C ALA A 142 -4.96 -1.32 14.74
N ALA A 143 -3.94 -2.07 14.34
CA ALA A 143 -2.69 -2.20 15.11
C ALA A 143 -1.91 -0.87 15.20
N VAL A 144 -2.11 0.04 14.24
CA VAL A 144 -1.44 1.36 14.20
C VAL A 144 -2.26 2.45 14.86
N PHE A 145 -3.56 2.53 14.56
CA PHE A 145 -4.43 3.62 14.98
C PHE A 145 -5.36 3.25 16.14
N GLY A 146 -5.36 1.98 16.56
CA GLY A 146 -6.30 1.48 17.57
C GLY A 146 -7.71 1.26 17.01
N GLN A 147 -8.60 0.85 17.90
CA GLN A 147 -10.04 0.77 17.66
C GLN A 147 -10.76 1.78 18.55
N GLU A 148 -11.94 2.21 18.14
CA GLU A 148 -12.74 3.19 18.90
C GLU A 148 -13.00 2.69 20.32
N ASP A 149 -12.48 3.40 21.32
CA ASP A 149 -12.61 3.08 22.74
C ASP A 149 -12.57 4.38 23.59
N GLN A 150 -12.42 4.27 24.92
CA GLN A 150 -12.39 5.45 25.80
C GLN A 150 -11.19 6.38 25.58
N ARG A 151 -10.13 5.89 24.93
CA ARG A 151 -8.85 6.57 24.69
C ARG A 151 -8.65 6.95 23.22
N HIS A 152 -9.22 6.16 22.31
CA HIS A 152 -9.11 6.31 20.87
C HIS A 152 -10.40 6.89 20.29
N PHE A 153 -10.36 8.14 19.85
CA PHE A 153 -11.51 8.85 19.30
C PHE A 153 -11.56 8.74 17.78
N TRP A 154 -12.68 8.29 17.21
CA TRP A 154 -12.85 8.21 15.76
C TRP A 154 -12.92 9.61 15.14
N ILE A 155 -12.04 9.88 14.16
CA ILE A 155 -11.99 11.17 13.45
C ILE A 155 -12.54 11.13 12.03
N GLY A 156 -12.79 9.94 11.51
CA GLY A 156 -13.25 9.74 10.15
C GLY A 156 -12.62 8.52 9.49
N ASN A 157 -12.82 8.41 8.18
CA ASN A 157 -12.32 7.33 7.37
C ASN A 157 -11.39 7.93 6.31
N PRO A 158 -10.21 7.34 6.04
CA PRO A 158 -9.43 7.70 4.87
C PRO A 158 -10.29 7.57 3.60
N LEU A 159 -10.12 8.46 2.63
CA LEU A 159 -10.92 8.46 1.40
C LEU A 159 -10.88 7.12 0.64
N GLU A 160 -9.79 6.38 0.82
CA GLU A 160 -9.51 5.15 0.08
C GLU A 160 -9.77 3.87 0.88
N MET A 161 -10.23 3.98 2.13
CA MET A 161 -10.49 2.84 3.00
C MET A 161 -11.72 3.08 3.86
N GLU A 162 -12.61 2.09 3.93
CA GLU A 162 -13.83 2.14 4.79
C GLU A 162 -13.52 2.03 6.30
N HIS A 163 -12.26 2.21 6.69
CA HIS A 163 -11.77 1.93 8.03
C HIS A 163 -11.79 3.16 8.90
N LYS A 164 -12.31 3.00 10.12
CA LYS A 164 -12.30 4.05 11.13
C LYS A 164 -10.88 4.35 11.57
N LEU A 165 -10.43 5.57 11.32
CA LEU A 165 -9.19 6.08 11.87
C LEU A 165 -9.47 6.69 13.25
N CYS A 166 -8.86 6.12 14.28
CA CYS A 166 -9.02 6.56 15.65
C CYS A 166 -7.73 7.27 16.12
N LEU A 167 -7.88 8.38 16.84
CA LEU A 167 -6.77 9.11 17.43
C LEU A 167 -6.67 8.81 18.92
N ASP A 168 -5.48 8.39 19.36
CA ASP A 168 -5.14 8.31 20.79
C ASP A 168 -5.01 9.74 21.36
N LEU A 169 -6.01 10.15 22.15
CA LEU A 169 -6.06 11.49 22.72
C LEU A 169 -4.94 11.74 23.72
N ASP A 170 -4.48 10.70 24.42
CA ASP A 170 -3.40 10.82 25.39
C ASP A 170 -2.05 11.06 24.70
N GLU A 171 -1.80 10.42 23.56
CA GLU A 171 -0.60 10.69 22.76
C GLU A 171 -0.68 12.06 22.07
N LEU A 172 -1.86 12.49 21.60
CA LEU A 172 -2.05 13.80 20.96
C LEU A 172 -1.66 14.96 21.88
N VAL A 173 -1.90 14.85 23.19
CA VAL A 173 -1.58 15.90 24.17
C VAL A 173 -0.16 15.79 24.73
N LYS A 174 0.58 14.71 24.42
CA LYS A 174 1.98 14.59 24.84
C LYS A 174 2.86 15.54 24.06
N ARG A 175 3.80 16.16 24.77
CA ARG A 175 4.84 16.96 24.14
C ARG A 175 5.84 16.05 23.44
N SER A 176 6.04 16.26 22.15
CA SER A 176 7.12 15.64 21.41
C SER A 176 8.45 15.99 22.10
N ILE A 177 9.12 14.96 22.59
CA ILE A 177 10.52 15.04 23.01
C ILE A 177 11.35 14.72 21.77
N GLY A 178 11.98 15.76 21.21
CA GLY A 178 12.85 15.65 20.04
C GLY A 178 14.12 14.85 20.34
#